data_AF-A0A954PKH4-F1
#
_entry.id   AF-A0A954PKH4-F1
#
_cell.length_a   1.000
_cell.length_b   1.000
_cell.length_c   1.000
_cell.angle_alpha   90.00
_cell.angle_beta   90.00
_cell.angle_gamma   90.00
#
_symmetry.space_group_name_H-M   'P 1'
#
loop_
_entity.id
_entity.type
_entity.pdbx_description
1 polymer ?
#
loop_
_entity_poly.entity_id
_entity_poly.type
_entity_poly.pdbx_seq_one_letter_code
_entity_poly.pdbx_strand_id
1 'polypeptide(L)'
;MLTAAVLGYLVFTIAIGLFAARHVHGAKDFMVAGRSLPLYMNFTCVFATWFGAETVLSVSATFAAEGLQQIPGDPFGFSVCLLLVAVFFARAFYRMDLLTIGDFYHKRYGKIVEVFTSLAITLSYLGWAAAQLTALGLVLSVLGQGAGYEWLTLNRAILIGATIVIVYTVLGGMWSVALTDMIQTVVIIVGLIIIAVLLSQMAGGAGRVFESAQAAGRLKLFPSGGAAEWLPFIAGFLTAALGSIPQQDVFQRVTSAKDEQTAVRGTLLGGSFYFVFAFVPMFIAYAAVVI
;
A
#
# COMPACT_ATOMS: atom_id res chain seq x y z
N MET A 1 -23.07 13.15 -10.22
CA MET A 1 -21.74 13.64 -10.68
C MET A 1 -20.60 12.81 -10.09
N LEU A 2 -20.53 12.58 -8.78
CA LEU A 2 -19.48 11.77 -8.14
C LEU A 2 -19.37 10.34 -8.69
N THR A 3 -20.47 9.60 -8.76
CA THR A 3 -20.48 8.21 -9.27
C THR A 3 -19.96 8.11 -10.70
N ALA A 4 -20.32 9.06 -11.57
CA ALA A 4 -19.83 9.11 -12.94
C ALA A 4 -18.31 9.39 -13.00
N ALA A 5 -17.79 10.28 -12.14
CA ALA A 5 -16.36 10.54 -12.04
C ALA A 5 -15.58 9.29 -11.59
N VAL A 6 -16.11 8.55 -10.60
CA VAL A 6 -15.51 7.30 -10.11
C VAL A 6 -15.52 6.22 -11.20
N LEU A 7 -16.65 6.03 -11.89
CA LEU A 7 -16.72 5.09 -13.02
C LEU A 7 -15.75 5.49 -14.14
N GLY A 8 -15.66 6.78 -14.46
CA GLY A 8 -14.69 7.30 -15.43
C GLY A 8 -13.24 7.01 -15.02
N TYR A 9 -12.89 7.22 -13.76
CA TYR A 9 -11.56 6.90 -13.21
C TYR A 9 -11.24 5.39 -13.27
N LEU A 10 -12.21 4.53 -12.96
CA LEU A 10 -12.04 3.07 -13.07
C LEU A 10 -11.78 2.65 -14.52
N VAL A 11 -12.60 3.13 -15.46
CA VAL A 11 -12.43 2.85 -16.89
C VAL A 11 -11.07 3.36 -17.39
N PHE A 12 -10.69 4.58 -16.99
CA PHE A 12 -9.38 5.16 -17.33
C PHE A 12 -8.22 4.32 -16.81
N THR A 13 -8.29 3.88 -15.55
CA THR A 13 -7.27 3.01 -14.94
C THR A 13 -7.14 1.68 -15.69
N ILE A 14 -8.27 1.03 -15.99
CA ILE A 14 -8.28 -0.23 -16.73
C ILE A 14 -7.70 -0.04 -18.14
N ALA A 15 -8.05 1.06 -18.83
CA ALA A 15 -7.54 1.36 -20.16
C ALA A 15 -6.01 1.55 -20.16
N ILE A 16 -5.47 2.25 -19.16
CA ILE A 16 -4.01 2.39 -18.98
C ILE A 16 -3.35 1.04 -18.73
N GLY A 17 -3.93 0.22 -17.86
CA GLY A 17 -3.38 -1.10 -17.55
C GLY A 17 -3.34 -2.01 -18.77
N LEU A 18 -4.44 -2.07 -19.53
CA LEU A 18 -4.52 -2.82 -20.79
C LEU A 18 -3.59 -2.26 -21.89
N PHE A 19 -3.36 -0.95 -21.91
CA PHE A 19 -2.38 -0.35 -22.82
C PHE A 19 -0.95 -0.75 -22.45
N ALA A 20 -0.60 -0.67 -21.16
CA ALA A 20 0.70 -1.09 -20.64
C ALA A 20 0.95 -2.60 -20.83
N ALA A 21 -0.10 -3.43 -20.76
CA ALA A 21 -0.04 -4.87 -21.02
C ALA A 21 0.62 -5.23 -22.36
N ARG A 22 0.56 -4.33 -23.36
CA ARG A 22 1.22 -4.52 -24.67
C ARG A 22 2.75 -4.59 -24.58
N HIS A 23 3.34 -4.19 -23.45
CA HIS A 23 4.79 -4.28 -23.23
C HIS A 23 5.22 -5.63 -22.65
N VAL A 24 4.28 -6.52 -22.34
CA VAL A 24 4.57 -7.83 -21.72
C VAL A 24 4.68 -8.91 -22.79
N HIS A 25 5.91 -9.37 -23.05
CA HIS A 25 6.18 -10.38 -24.08
C HIS A 25 6.60 -11.74 -23.50
N GLY A 26 6.88 -11.80 -22.19
CA GLY A 26 7.26 -13.04 -21.51
C GLY A 26 7.27 -12.93 -19.99
N ALA A 27 7.68 -14.00 -19.32
CA ALA A 27 7.65 -14.12 -17.85
C ALA A 27 8.48 -13.04 -17.13
N LYS A 28 9.63 -12.63 -17.67
CA LYS A 28 10.47 -11.57 -17.08
C LYS A 28 9.78 -10.21 -17.13
N ASP A 29 9.07 -9.90 -18.23
CA ASP A 29 8.28 -8.67 -18.34
C ASP A 29 7.06 -8.72 -17.43
N PHE A 30 6.42 -9.89 -17.35
CA PHE A 30 5.24 -10.09 -16.51
C PHE A 30 5.57 -9.95 -15.02
N MET A 31 6.66 -10.56 -14.55
CA MET A 31 7.02 -10.60 -13.13
C MET A 31 7.79 -9.35 -12.70
N VAL A 32 8.75 -8.87 -13.49
CA VAL A 32 9.67 -7.79 -13.04
C VAL A 32 9.80 -6.64 -14.04
N ALA A 33 8.86 -6.50 -14.98
CA ALA A 33 8.88 -5.47 -16.03
C ALA A 33 10.22 -5.43 -16.79
N GLY A 34 10.82 -6.59 -17.03
CA GLY A 34 12.10 -6.70 -17.74
C GLY A 34 13.27 -6.08 -16.98
N ARG A 35 13.09 -5.70 -15.71
CA ARG A 35 14.05 -4.93 -14.91
C ARG A 35 14.41 -3.61 -15.59
N SER A 36 13.38 -2.86 -15.97
CA SER A 36 13.53 -1.65 -16.78
C SER A 36 12.82 -0.43 -16.18
N LEU A 37 12.23 -0.56 -14.99
CA LEU A 37 11.47 0.54 -14.38
C LEU A 37 12.41 1.69 -14.01
N PRO A 38 12.19 2.90 -14.56
CA PRO A 38 12.94 4.08 -14.17
C PRO A 38 12.59 4.49 -12.74
N LEU A 39 13.45 5.34 -12.14
CA LEU A 39 13.34 5.70 -10.73
C LEU A 39 11.96 6.23 -10.33
N TYR A 40 11.34 7.09 -11.13
CA TYR A 40 10.04 7.66 -10.80
C TYR A 40 8.94 6.59 -10.74
N MET A 41 8.93 5.61 -11.66
CA MET A 41 7.96 4.50 -11.62
C MET A 41 8.25 3.53 -10.48
N ASN A 42 9.52 3.19 -10.27
CA ASN A 42 9.92 2.27 -9.21
C ASN A 42 9.58 2.83 -7.81
N PHE A 43 9.89 4.10 -7.59
CA PHE A 43 9.52 4.85 -6.39
C PHE A 43 8.00 4.83 -6.15
N THR A 44 7.20 5.19 -7.15
CA THR A 44 5.74 5.22 -7.00
C THR A 44 5.16 3.83 -6.80
N CYS A 45 5.73 2.79 -7.41
CA CYS A 45 5.32 1.41 -7.16
C CYS A 45 5.55 0.99 -5.71
N VAL A 46 6.73 1.30 -5.16
CA VAL A 46 7.04 1.00 -3.76
C VAL A 46 6.05 1.74 -2.87
N PHE A 47 5.84 3.03 -3.09
CA PHE A 47 4.84 3.79 -2.32
C PHE A 47 3.42 3.20 -2.44
N ALA A 48 2.92 3.01 -3.67
CA ALA A 48 1.55 2.59 -3.94
C ALA A 48 1.22 1.20 -3.38
N THR A 49 2.20 0.30 -3.36
CA THR A 49 2.03 -1.06 -2.80
C THR A 49 1.68 -1.00 -1.32
N TRP A 50 2.30 -0.07 -0.58
CA TRP A 50 2.14 0.06 0.87
C TRP A 50 1.09 1.09 1.26
N PHE A 51 0.80 2.07 0.39
CA PHE A 51 -0.24 3.07 0.62
C PHE A 51 -1.60 2.57 0.13
N GLY A 52 -2.18 1.63 0.89
CA GLY A 52 -3.45 0.97 0.56
C GLY A 52 -4.66 1.46 1.38
N ALA A 53 -5.76 0.71 1.27
CA ALA A 53 -6.98 1.00 2.03
C ALA A 53 -6.79 0.86 3.54
N GLU A 54 -5.84 0.03 3.98
CA GLU A 54 -5.45 -0.10 5.39
C GLU A 54 -4.98 1.24 5.96
N THR A 55 -3.97 1.87 5.35
CA THR A 55 -3.45 3.18 5.78
C THR A 55 -4.51 4.28 5.72
N VAL A 56 -5.31 4.32 4.63
CA VAL A 56 -6.29 5.40 4.41
C VAL A 56 -7.53 5.26 5.29
N LEU A 57 -8.05 4.04 5.51
CA LEU A 57 -9.30 3.82 6.24
C LEU A 57 -9.05 3.32 7.66
N SER A 58 -8.38 2.17 7.81
CA SER A 58 -8.26 1.48 9.10
C SER A 58 -7.33 2.22 10.06
N VAL A 59 -6.10 2.47 9.64
CA VAL A 59 -5.06 3.11 10.47
C VAL A 59 -5.49 4.53 10.85
N SER A 60 -6.08 5.25 9.91
CA SER A 60 -6.57 6.61 10.14
C SER A 60 -7.75 6.64 11.12
N ALA A 61 -8.66 5.66 11.06
CA ALA A 61 -9.73 5.50 12.03
C ALA A 61 -9.20 5.10 13.42
N THR A 62 -8.27 4.14 13.50
CA THR A 62 -7.63 3.73 14.77
C THR A 62 -6.86 4.89 15.40
N PHE A 63 -6.13 5.68 14.60
CA PHE A 63 -5.47 6.89 15.10
C PHE A 63 -6.49 7.87 15.72
N ALA A 64 -7.59 8.14 15.03
CA ALA A 64 -8.60 9.07 15.52
C ALA A 64 -9.27 8.58 16.81
N ALA A 65 -9.51 7.27 16.92
CA ALA A 65 -10.17 6.63 18.06
C ALA A 65 -9.24 6.35 19.24
N GLU A 66 -7.97 6.04 19.01
CA GLU A 66 -7.06 5.46 20.02
C GLU A 66 -5.66 6.11 20.08
N GLY A 67 -5.18 6.72 18.99
CA GLY A 67 -3.90 7.44 18.91
C GLY A 67 -2.73 6.61 18.36
N LEU A 68 -1.56 7.25 18.19
CA LEU A 68 -0.38 6.67 17.53
C LEU A 68 0.15 5.41 18.23
N GLN A 69 0.02 5.33 19.55
CA GLN A 69 0.46 4.16 20.33
C GLN A 69 -0.25 2.85 19.94
N GLN A 70 -1.43 2.90 19.31
CA GLN A 70 -2.16 1.72 18.87
C GLN A 70 -1.87 1.33 17.41
N ILE A 71 -1.00 2.07 16.74
CA ILE A 71 -0.60 1.79 15.35
C ILE A 71 0.94 1.70 15.20
N PRO A 72 1.59 0.74 15.89
CA PRO A 72 3.04 0.53 15.76
C PRO A 72 3.46 0.06 14.34
N GLY A 73 2.55 -0.56 13.58
CA GLY A 73 2.80 -1.05 12.23
C GLY A 73 2.84 0.09 11.20
N ASP A 74 1.69 0.64 10.84
CA ASP A 74 1.58 1.80 9.96
C ASP A 74 1.72 3.13 10.74
N PRO A 75 2.60 4.07 10.31
CA PRO A 75 3.56 3.94 9.22
C PRO A 75 4.93 3.41 9.68
N PHE A 76 5.18 3.31 10.99
CA PHE A 76 6.52 3.15 11.55
C PHE A 76 7.20 1.84 11.15
N GLY A 77 6.56 0.70 11.42
CA GLY A 77 7.09 -0.63 11.10
C GLY A 77 7.33 -0.82 9.60
N PHE A 78 6.34 -0.56 8.75
CA PHE A 78 6.50 -0.75 7.30
C PHE A 78 7.52 0.22 6.68
N SER A 79 7.61 1.45 7.19
CA SER A 79 8.68 2.37 6.76
C SER A 79 10.06 1.82 7.13
N VAL A 80 10.23 1.30 8.35
CA VAL A 80 11.49 0.67 8.78
C VAL A 80 11.82 -0.54 7.90
N CYS A 81 10.84 -1.40 7.57
CA CYS A 81 11.02 -2.50 6.63
C CYS A 81 11.61 -2.01 5.30
N LEU A 82 10.97 -1.03 4.67
CA LEU A 82 11.40 -0.49 3.37
C LEU A 82 12.78 0.16 3.43
N LEU A 83 13.08 0.89 4.51
CA LEU A 83 14.41 1.49 4.71
C LEU A 83 15.49 0.42 4.91
N LEU A 84 15.21 -0.62 5.72
CA LEU A 84 16.14 -1.74 5.92
C LEU A 84 16.38 -2.50 4.60
N VAL A 85 15.33 -2.74 3.83
CA VAL A 85 15.45 -3.38 2.51
C VAL A 85 16.30 -2.51 1.59
N ALA A 86 16.03 -1.21 1.50
CA ALA A 86 16.79 -0.31 0.64
C ALA A 86 18.29 -0.32 0.96
N VAL A 87 18.65 -0.31 2.26
CA VAL A 87 20.04 -0.19 2.71
C VAL A 87 20.78 -1.53 2.64
N PHE A 88 20.17 -2.62 3.10
CA PHE A 88 20.86 -3.90 3.31
C PHE A 88 20.61 -4.93 2.21
N PHE A 89 19.40 -4.96 1.65
CA PHE A 89 18.96 -6.07 0.80
C PHE A 89 18.83 -5.69 -0.68
N ALA A 90 18.52 -4.43 -1.01
CA ALA A 90 18.16 -4.03 -2.35
C ALA A 90 19.26 -4.33 -3.38
N ARG A 91 20.52 -4.01 -3.05
CA ARG A 91 21.67 -4.34 -3.92
C ARG A 91 21.84 -5.84 -4.08
N ALA A 92 21.73 -6.59 -3.00
CA ALA A 92 21.91 -8.03 -3.01
C ALA A 92 20.84 -8.70 -3.86
N PHE A 93 19.56 -8.40 -3.62
CA PHE A 93 18.43 -8.91 -4.40
C PHE A 93 18.52 -8.52 -5.87
N TYR A 94 18.89 -7.27 -6.16
CA TYR A 94 19.07 -6.82 -7.54
C TYR A 94 20.14 -7.66 -8.26
N ARG A 95 21.33 -7.85 -7.67
CA ARG A 95 22.44 -8.59 -8.29
C ARG A 95 22.19 -10.08 -8.51
N MET A 96 21.25 -10.68 -7.78
CA MET A 96 20.96 -12.12 -7.88
C MET A 96 20.21 -12.50 -9.16
N ASP A 97 19.61 -11.54 -9.88
CA ASP A 97 18.81 -11.74 -11.11
C ASP A 97 17.78 -12.88 -11.01
N LEU A 98 17.04 -12.92 -9.90
CA LEU A 98 15.96 -13.88 -9.68
C LEU A 98 14.60 -13.26 -10.01
N LEU A 99 13.61 -14.10 -10.31
CA LEU A 99 12.24 -13.65 -10.60
C LEU A 99 11.38 -13.59 -9.34
N THR A 100 11.63 -14.50 -8.39
CA THR A 100 10.88 -14.59 -7.14
C THR A 100 11.79 -14.70 -5.93
N ILE A 101 11.28 -14.31 -4.76
CA ILE A 101 11.96 -14.59 -3.48
C ILE A 101 12.01 -16.10 -3.21
N GLY A 102 11.08 -16.88 -3.77
CA GLY A 102 11.12 -18.34 -3.76
C GLY A 102 12.41 -18.88 -4.38
N ASP A 103 12.83 -18.34 -5.52
CA ASP A 103 14.08 -18.73 -6.20
C ASP A 103 15.31 -18.52 -5.30
N PHE A 104 15.29 -17.48 -4.45
CA PHE A 104 16.36 -17.24 -3.47
C PHE A 104 16.40 -18.39 -2.45
N TYR A 105 15.24 -18.76 -1.89
CA TYR A 105 15.16 -19.89 -0.96
C TYR A 105 15.53 -21.23 -1.62
N HIS A 106 15.16 -21.44 -2.88
CA HIS A 106 15.59 -22.59 -3.66
C HIS A 106 17.12 -22.67 -3.75
N LYS A 107 17.75 -21.59 -4.21
CA LYS A 107 19.20 -21.55 -4.40
C LYS A 107 19.97 -21.70 -3.09
N ARG A 108 19.42 -21.21 -1.98
CA ARG A 108 20.09 -21.19 -0.67
C ARG A 108 19.82 -22.44 0.17
N TYR A 109 18.63 -23.05 0.06
CA TYR A 109 18.15 -24.11 0.96
C TYR A 109 17.48 -25.30 0.25
N GLY A 110 17.30 -25.22 -1.07
CA GLY A 110 16.72 -26.29 -1.89
C GLY A 110 15.20 -26.22 -2.05
N LYS A 111 14.67 -27.15 -2.85
CA LYS A 111 13.28 -27.16 -3.33
C LYS A 111 12.22 -27.23 -2.22
N ILE A 112 12.48 -27.95 -1.14
CA ILE A 112 11.50 -28.11 -0.05
C ILE A 112 11.21 -26.75 0.61
N VAL A 113 12.26 -25.98 0.89
CA VAL A 113 12.12 -24.66 1.52
C VAL A 113 11.48 -23.66 0.57
N GLU A 114 11.81 -23.69 -0.73
CA GLU A 114 11.14 -22.89 -1.76
C GLU A 114 9.63 -23.12 -1.75
N VAL A 115 9.18 -24.39 -1.80
CA VAL A 115 7.75 -24.70 -1.85
C VAL A 115 7.05 -24.26 -0.57
N PHE A 116 7.64 -24.56 0.59
CA PHE A 116 7.06 -24.16 1.88
C PHE A 116 6.94 -22.63 2.01
N THR A 117 8.02 -21.90 1.71
CA THR A 117 8.02 -20.43 1.79
C THR A 117 7.08 -19.80 0.78
N SER A 118 7.03 -20.30 -0.45
CA SER A 118 6.12 -19.81 -1.49
C SER A 118 4.65 -20.02 -1.12
N LEU A 119 4.31 -21.17 -0.54
CA LEU A 119 2.95 -21.45 -0.03
C LEU A 119 2.60 -20.53 1.14
N ALA A 120 3.50 -20.37 2.12
CA ALA A 120 3.29 -19.50 3.27
C ALA A 120 3.07 -18.04 2.85
N ILE A 121 3.89 -17.53 1.93
CA ILE A 121 3.75 -16.18 1.38
C ILE A 121 2.43 -16.04 0.63
N THR A 122 2.08 -17.01 -0.23
CA THR A 122 0.81 -16.99 -0.98
C THR A 122 -0.40 -16.94 -0.05
N LEU A 123 -0.41 -17.78 1.00
CA LEU A 123 -1.50 -17.79 1.99
C LEU A 123 -1.58 -16.47 2.75
N SER A 124 -0.44 -15.84 3.07
CA SER A 124 -0.43 -14.54 3.76
C SER A 124 -1.06 -13.43 2.91
N TYR A 125 -0.85 -13.44 1.59
CA TYR A 125 -1.44 -12.44 0.69
C TYR A 125 -2.95 -12.60 0.52
N LEU A 126 -3.54 -13.78 0.78
CA LEU A 126 -4.99 -13.94 0.71
C LEU A 126 -5.70 -13.01 1.70
N GLY A 127 -5.19 -12.89 2.93
CA GLY A 127 -5.75 -12.00 3.94
C GLY A 127 -5.63 -10.53 3.53
N TRP A 128 -4.44 -10.12 3.07
CA TRP A 128 -4.20 -8.76 2.64
C TRP A 128 -5.02 -8.37 1.40
N ALA A 129 -5.05 -9.22 0.37
CA ALA A 129 -5.86 -9.01 -0.83
C ALA A 129 -7.36 -8.97 -0.51
N ALA A 130 -7.84 -9.83 0.38
CA ALA A 130 -9.23 -9.81 0.84
C ALA A 130 -9.59 -8.48 1.51
N ALA A 131 -8.71 -7.93 2.34
CA ALA A 131 -8.91 -6.62 2.98
C ALA A 131 -9.02 -5.49 1.93
N GLN A 132 -8.11 -5.46 0.94
CA GLN A 132 -8.16 -4.45 -0.13
C GLN A 132 -9.41 -4.57 -1.01
N LEU A 133 -9.81 -5.79 -1.39
CA LEU A 133 -11.02 -6.04 -2.17
C LEU A 133 -12.29 -5.69 -1.39
N THR A 134 -12.30 -5.92 -0.08
CA THR A 134 -13.39 -5.52 0.81
C THR A 134 -13.53 -4.01 0.87
N ALA A 135 -12.41 -3.28 1.00
CA ALA A 135 -12.43 -1.83 0.98
C ALA A 135 -12.91 -1.26 -0.36
N LEU A 136 -12.46 -1.81 -1.49
CA LEU A 136 -12.96 -1.44 -2.82
C LEU A 136 -14.47 -1.69 -2.93
N GLY A 137 -14.94 -2.86 -2.49
CA GLY A 137 -16.36 -3.20 -2.48
C GLY A 137 -17.18 -2.29 -1.58
N LEU A 138 -16.64 -1.86 -0.43
CA LEU A 138 -17.28 -0.89 0.45
C LEU A 138 -17.49 0.43 -0.27
N VAL A 139 -16.45 1.00 -0.88
CA VAL A 139 -16.54 2.26 -1.65
C VAL A 139 -17.57 2.15 -2.78
N LEU A 140 -17.53 1.05 -3.55
CA LEU A 140 -18.48 0.80 -4.62
C LEU A 140 -19.92 0.70 -4.10
N SER A 141 -20.14 -0.04 -3.00
CA SER A 141 -21.48 -0.22 -2.43
C SER A 141 -22.08 1.10 -1.90
N VAL A 142 -21.28 1.91 -1.19
CA VAL A 142 -21.69 3.23 -0.67
C VAL A 142 -22.04 4.18 -1.81
N LEU A 143 -21.20 4.26 -2.85
CA LEU A 143 -21.45 5.12 -4.00
C LEU A 143 -22.62 4.66 -4.86
N GLY A 144 -22.78 3.35 -5.02
CA GLY A 144 -23.88 2.77 -5.80
C GLY A 144 -25.22 3.01 -5.12
N GLN A 145 -25.32 2.72 -3.83
CA GLN A 145 -26.54 2.98 -3.06
C GLN A 145 -26.87 4.48 -3.01
N GLY A 146 -25.87 5.34 -2.82
CA GLY A 146 -26.05 6.80 -2.89
C GLY A 146 -26.51 7.31 -4.26
N ALA A 147 -26.33 6.53 -5.33
CA ALA A 147 -26.80 6.82 -6.68
C ALA A 147 -28.15 6.13 -7.03
N GLY A 148 -28.79 5.46 -6.07
CA GLY A 148 -30.05 4.74 -6.26
C GLY A 148 -29.92 3.30 -6.73
N TYR A 149 -28.70 2.74 -6.77
CA TYR A 149 -28.46 1.33 -7.08
C TYR A 149 -28.47 0.46 -5.82
N GLU A 150 -29.63 0.32 -5.19
CA GLU A 150 -29.80 -0.45 -3.94
C GLU A 150 -29.41 -1.93 -4.08
N TRP A 151 -29.47 -2.46 -5.30
CA TRP A 151 -29.08 -3.84 -5.59
C TRP A 151 -27.57 -4.08 -5.42
N LEU A 152 -26.74 -3.03 -5.33
CA LEU A 152 -25.30 -3.09 -5.17
C LEU A 152 -24.92 -3.23 -3.68
N THR A 153 -25.26 -4.39 -3.11
CA THR A 153 -24.86 -4.76 -1.76
C THR A 153 -23.34 -4.93 -1.66
N LEU A 154 -22.77 -4.87 -0.45
CA LEU A 154 -21.33 -5.02 -0.21
C LEU A 154 -20.77 -6.28 -0.89
N ASN A 155 -21.41 -7.45 -0.70
CA ASN A 155 -20.95 -8.70 -1.30
C ASN A 155 -20.91 -8.65 -2.83
N ARG A 156 -21.93 -8.05 -3.47
CA ARG A 156 -21.96 -7.90 -4.92
C ARG A 156 -20.90 -6.91 -5.41
N ALA A 157 -20.71 -5.82 -4.68
CA ALA A 157 -19.68 -4.83 -4.96
C ALA A 157 -18.27 -5.42 -4.86
N ILE A 158 -18.01 -6.26 -3.86
CA ILE A 158 -16.75 -7.02 -3.71
C ILE A 158 -16.55 -7.95 -4.91
N LEU A 159 -17.55 -8.74 -5.29
CA LEU A 159 -17.44 -9.67 -6.43
C LEU A 159 -17.17 -8.94 -7.76
N ILE A 160 -17.86 -7.82 -8.00
CA ILE A 160 -17.65 -7.00 -9.19
C ILE A 160 -16.24 -6.39 -9.17
N GLY A 161 -15.84 -5.78 -8.06
CA GLY A 161 -14.50 -5.22 -7.89
C GLY A 161 -13.40 -6.25 -8.08
N ALA A 162 -13.53 -7.42 -7.45
CA ALA A 162 -12.60 -8.54 -7.59
C ALA A 162 -12.49 -9.02 -9.03
N THR A 163 -13.62 -9.16 -9.74
CA THR A 163 -13.62 -9.59 -11.15
C THR A 163 -12.85 -8.60 -12.01
N ILE A 164 -13.11 -7.30 -11.85
CA ILE A 164 -12.42 -6.24 -12.59
C ILE A 164 -10.91 -6.29 -12.30
N VAL A 165 -10.53 -6.33 -11.02
CA VAL A 165 -9.13 -6.36 -10.58
C VAL A 165 -8.38 -7.57 -11.11
N ILE A 166 -8.97 -8.75 -11.02
CA ILE A 166 -8.37 -10.00 -11.52
C ILE A 166 -8.14 -9.90 -13.03
N VAL A 167 -9.14 -9.46 -13.81
CA VAL A 167 -9.04 -9.41 -15.27
C VAL A 167 -7.88 -8.52 -15.72
N TYR A 168 -7.79 -7.27 -15.24
CA TYR A 168 -6.72 -6.38 -15.71
C TYR A 168 -5.35 -6.76 -15.13
N THR A 169 -5.30 -7.36 -13.92
CA THR A 169 -4.02 -7.75 -13.30
C THR A 169 -3.42 -8.97 -14.00
N VAL A 170 -4.24 -9.98 -14.34
CA VAL A 170 -3.80 -11.18 -15.07
C VAL A 170 -3.32 -10.83 -16.48
N LEU A 171 -3.95 -9.84 -17.13
CA LEU A 171 -3.55 -9.41 -18.47
C LEU A 171 -2.33 -8.46 -18.45
N GLY A 172 -2.17 -7.69 -17.38
CA GLY A 172 -1.29 -6.52 -17.38
C GLY A 172 0.15 -6.74 -16.94
N GLY A 173 0.41 -7.70 -16.04
CA GLY A 173 1.74 -7.92 -15.46
C GLY A 173 2.33 -6.67 -14.76
N MET A 174 3.62 -6.74 -14.43
CA MET A 174 4.32 -5.70 -13.66
C MET A 174 4.36 -4.33 -14.37
N TRP A 175 4.39 -4.30 -15.71
CA TRP A 175 4.32 -3.04 -16.48
C TRP A 175 2.99 -2.32 -16.30
N SER A 176 1.87 -3.05 -16.38
CA SER A 176 0.54 -2.49 -16.11
C SER A 176 0.48 -1.95 -14.69
N VAL A 177 0.88 -2.75 -13.71
CA VAL A 177 0.87 -2.35 -12.30
C VAL A 177 1.70 -1.09 -12.12
N ALA A 178 2.90 -1.02 -12.70
CA ALA A 178 3.77 0.13 -12.50
C ALA A 178 3.25 1.43 -13.11
N LEU A 179 2.63 1.36 -14.29
CA LEU A 179 2.04 2.53 -14.92
C LEU A 179 0.78 2.98 -14.19
N THR A 180 -0.07 2.05 -13.76
CA THR A 180 -1.25 2.38 -12.96
C THR A 180 -0.84 2.96 -11.61
N ASP A 181 0.09 2.34 -10.89
CA ASP A 181 0.58 2.82 -9.58
C ASP A 181 1.07 4.27 -9.67
N MET A 182 1.84 4.60 -10.71
CA MET A 182 2.35 5.96 -10.92
C MET A 182 1.21 6.98 -11.06
N ILE A 183 0.22 6.69 -11.90
CA ILE A 183 -0.89 7.60 -12.18
C ILE A 183 -1.82 7.70 -10.95
N GLN A 184 -2.13 6.57 -10.33
CA GLN A 184 -2.99 6.51 -9.15
C GLN A 184 -2.35 7.20 -7.95
N THR A 185 -1.04 7.07 -7.76
CA THR A 185 -0.30 7.78 -6.71
C THR A 185 -0.50 9.29 -6.82
N VAL A 186 -0.40 9.86 -8.03
CA VAL A 186 -0.63 11.30 -8.24
C VAL A 186 -2.06 11.69 -7.86
N VAL A 187 -3.06 10.92 -8.29
CA VAL A 187 -4.47 11.17 -7.97
C VAL A 187 -4.73 11.10 -6.47
N ILE A 188 -4.18 10.09 -5.79
CA ILE A 188 -4.27 9.92 -4.34
C ILE A 188 -3.63 11.09 -3.60
N ILE A 189 -2.43 11.50 -4.00
CA ILE A 189 -1.71 12.60 -3.35
C ILE A 189 -2.51 13.89 -3.45
N VAL A 190 -2.91 14.26 -4.66
CA VAL A 190 -3.67 15.49 -4.90
C VAL A 190 -5.02 15.45 -4.19
N GLY A 191 -5.73 14.31 -4.28
CA GLY A 191 -7.03 14.13 -3.65
C GLY A 191 -6.97 14.27 -2.13
N LEU A 192 -6.01 13.60 -1.47
CA LEU A 192 -5.87 13.67 -0.02
C LEU A 192 -5.39 15.06 0.44
N ILE A 193 -4.49 15.73 -0.28
CA ILE A 193 -4.08 17.10 0.07
C ILE A 193 -5.28 18.06 0.01
N ILE A 194 -6.11 17.97 -1.04
CA ILE A 194 -7.33 18.80 -1.15
C ILE A 194 -8.25 18.55 0.04
N ILE A 195 -8.52 17.28 0.37
CA ILE A 195 -9.39 16.92 1.51
C ILE A 195 -8.81 17.42 2.83
N ALA A 196 -7.50 17.26 3.04
CA ALA A 196 -6.82 17.74 4.24
C ALA A 196 -6.96 19.25 4.42
N VAL A 197 -6.79 20.04 3.35
CA VAL A 197 -6.96 21.50 3.39
C VAL A 197 -8.42 21.87 3.69
N LEU A 198 -9.38 21.23 3.04
CA LEU A 198 -10.81 21.52 3.24
C LEU A 198 -11.26 21.22 4.67
N LEU A 199 -10.95 20.03 5.18
CA LEU A 199 -11.32 19.67 6.56
C LEU A 199 -10.56 20.50 7.59
N SER A 200 -9.30 20.87 7.30
CA SER A 200 -8.55 21.78 8.15
C SER A 200 -9.24 23.13 8.28
N GLN A 201 -9.74 23.70 7.18
CA GLN A 201 -10.48 24.97 7.21
C GLN A 201 -11.80 24.85 7.98
N MET A 202 -12.54 23.76 7.77
CA MET A 202 -13.78 23.48 8.50
C MET A 202 -13.56 23.31 10.01
N ALA A 203 -12.44 22.69 10.41
CA ALA A 203 -12.06 22.48 11.80
C ALA A 203 -11.53 23.76 12.49
N GLY A 204 -11.46 24.90 11.79
CA GLY A 204 -10.93 26.16 12.33
C GLY A 204 -9.41 26.30 12.24
N GLY A 205 -8.77 25.54 11.35
CA GLY A 205 -7.33 25.59 11.05
C GLY A 205 -6.56 24.35 11.52
N ALA A 206 -5.43 24.05 10.86
CA ALA A 206 -4.62 22.88 11.16
C ALA A 206 -4.08 22.89 12.60
N GLY A 207 -3.73 24.07 13.13
CA GLY A 207 -3.26 24.23 14.51
C GLY A 207 -4.27 23.71 15.53
N ARG A 208 -5.56 24.02 15.36
CA ARG A 208 -6.63 23.55 16.25
C ARG A 208 -6.79 22.03 16.22
N VAL A 209 -6.63 21.40 15.06
CA VAL A 209 -6.64 19.94 14.92
C VAL A 209 -5.47 19.32 15.69
N PHE A 210 -4.26 19.87 15.56
CA PHE A 210 -3.08 19.39 16.29
C PHE A 210 -3.19 19.59 17.80
N GLU A 211 -3.66 20.75 18.26
CA GLU A 211 -3.87 21.04 19.69
C GLU A 211 -4.91 20.08 20.29
N SER A 212 -6.02 19.84 19.58
CA SER A 212 -7.04 18.88 19.99
C SER A 212 -6.46 17.46 20.09
N ALA A 213 -5.68 17.03 19.09
CA ALA A 213 -5.03 15.72 19.07
C ALA A 213 -4.06 15.54 20.24
N GLN A 214 -3.29 16.59 20.53
CA GLN A 214 -2.35 16.60 21.65
C GLN A 214 -3.08 16.54 22.99
N ALA A 215 -4.12 17.36 23.18
CA ALA A 215 -4.93 17.37 24.41
C ALA A 215 -5.64 16.03 24.65
N ALA A 216 -6.09 15.37 23.60
CA ALA A 216 -6.67 14.02 23.64
C ALA A 216 -5.62 12.90 23.75
N GLY A 217 -4.32 13.23 23.84
CA GLY A 217 -3.24 12.26 23.98
C GLY A 217 -3.00 11.39 22.74
N ARG A 218 -3.55 11.76 21.58
CA ARG A 218 -3.46 10.97 20.33
C ARG A 218 -2.05 10.90 19.75
N LEU A 219 -1.20 11.87 20.09
CA LEU A 219 0.16 11.97 19.56
C LEU A 219 1.21 11.18 20.37
N LYS A 220 0.80 10.44 21.41
CA LYS A 220 1.70 9.56 22.16
C LYS A 220 2.14 8.39 21.29
N LEU A 221 3.44 8.29 21.04
CA LEU A 221 4.03 7.25 20.19
C LEU A 221 4.18 5.90 20.91
N PHE A 222 4.47 5.94 22.21
CA PHE A 222 4.81 4.75 22.99
C PHE A 222 3.74 4.47 24.04
N PRO A 223 3.51 3.18 24.36
CA PRO A 223 2.66 2.80 25.47
C PRO A 223 3.20 3.36 26.80
N SER A 224 2.28 3.75 27.68
CA SER A 224 2.62 4.22 29.04
C SER A 224 2.42 3.14 30.12
N GLY A 225 1.74 2.04 29.80
CA GLY A 225 1.48 0.96 30.74
C GLY A 225 2.62 -0.06 30.86
N GLY A 226 2.27 -1.22 31.44
CA GLY A 226 3.20 -2.31 31.67
C GLY A 226 3.35 -3.26 30.48
N ALA A 227 3.86 -4.47 30.75
CA ALA A 227 4.15 -5.47 29.73
C ALA A 227 2.95 -5.82 28.82
N ALA A 228 1.72 -5.75 29.34
CA ALA A 228 0.49 -6.05 28.58
C ALA A 228 0.27 -5.10 27.38
N GLU A 229 0.77 -3.86 27.45
CA GLU A 229 0.69 -2.90 26.34
C GLU A 229 1.95 -2.92 25.47
N TRP A 230 3.13 -3.08 26.10
CA TRP A 230 4.41 -3.13 25.37
C TRP A 230 4.56 -4.37 24.50
N LEU A 231 4.08 -5.53 24.95
CA LEU A 231 4.17 -6.78 24.19
C LEU A 231 3.46 -6.70 22.83
N PRO A 232 2.15 -6.36 22.74
CA PRO A 232 1.49 -6.22 21.45
C PRO A 232 2.07 -5.07 20.62
N PHE A 233 2.52 -3.98 21.25
CA PHE A 233 3.17 -2.87 20.55
C PHE A 233 4.45 -3.32 19.82
N ILE A 234 5.37 -3.95 20.56
CA ILE A 234 6.63 -4.45 20.01
C ILE A 234 6.38 -5.57 19.01
N ALA A 235 5.44 -6.48 19.30
CA ALA A 235 5.10 -7.56 18.39
C ALA A 235 4.54 -7.02 17.07
N GLY A 236 3.62 -6.04 17.11
CA GLY A 236 3.07 -5.38 15.93
C GLY A 236 4.14 -4.64 15.12
N PHE A 237 5.00 -3.87 15.80
CA PHE A 237 6.11 -3.18 15.16
C PHE A 237 7.08 -4.15 14.48
N LEU A 238 7.54 -5.20 15.17
CA LEU A 238 8.50 -6.16 14.63
C LEU A 238 7.89 -7.02 13.51
N THR A 239 6.61 -7.36 13.62
CA THR A 239 5.89 -8.08 12.56
C THR A 239 5.86 -7.24 11.29
N ALA A 240 5.54 -5.95 11.37
CA ALA A 240 5.56 -5.04 10.22
C ALA A 240 6.99 -4.75 9.72
N ALA A 241 7.94 -4.49 10.63
CA ALA A 241 9.29 -4.05 10.27
C ALA A 241 10.18 -5.18 9.73
N LEU A 242 10.11 -6.37 10.32
CA LEU A 242 10.97 -7.51 9.96
C LEU A 242 10.20 -8.59 9.19
N GLY A 243 8.93 -8.82 9.55
CA GLY A 243 8.11 -9.85 8.91
C GLY A 243 7.81 -9.57 7.43
N SER A 244 7.86 -8.30 7.02
CA SER A 244 7.63 -7.90 5.63
C SER A 244 8.87 -7.96 4.72
N ILE A 245 10.08 -8.04 5.28
CA ILE A 245 11.33 -8.12 4.49
C ILE A 245 11.33 -9.30 3.49
N PRO A 246 10.94 -10.54 3.87
CA PRO A 246 10.95 -11.68 2.96
C PRO A 246 9.74 -11.75 2.02
N GLN A 247 8.91 -10.71 1.95
CA GLN A 247 7.70 -10.73 1.12
C GLN A 247 8.02 -10.56 -0.37
N GLN A 248 7.18 -11.17 -1.21
CA GLN A 248 7.38 -11.22 -2.67
C GLN A 248 7.23 -9.85 -3.32
N ASP A 249 6.29 -9.03 -2.86
CA ASP A 249 6.06 -7.67 -3.35
C ASP A 249 7.28 -6.76 -3.14
N VAL A 250 7.88 -6.77 -1.95
CA VAL A 250 9.13 -6.04 -1.64
C VAL A 250 10.24 -6.47 -2.58
N PHE A 251 10.46 -7.79 -2.68
CA PHE A 251 11.47 -8.35 -3.58
C PHE A 251 11.24 -7.96 -5.04
N GLN A 252 10.00 -8.07 -5.50
CA GLN A 252 9.59 -7.79 -6.88
C GLN A 252 9.75 -6.31 -7.22
N ARG A 253 9.41 -5.38 -6.31
CA ARG A 253 9.59 -3.94 -6.57
C ARG A 253 11.07 -3.56 -6.64
N VAL A 254 11.91 -4.09 -5.76
CA VAL A 254 13.36 -3.88 -5.79
C VAL A 254 13.96 -4.37 -7.11
N THR A 255 13.61 -5.59 -7.52
CA THR A 255 14.22 -6.24 -8.69
C THR A 255 13.71 -5.73 -10.03
N SER A 256 12.55 -5.06 -10.05
CA SER A 256 12.00 -4.47 -11.28
C SER A 256 12.66 -3.16 -11.71
N ALA A 257 13.52 -2.58 -10.87
CA ALA A 257 14.26 -1.36 -11.20
C ALA A 257 15.17 -1.54 -12.44
N LYS A 258 15.45 -0.45 -13.16
CA LYS A 258 16.35 -0.46 -14.34
C LYS A 258 17.82 -0.72 -14.02
N ASP A 259 18.26 -0.38 -12.82
CA ASP A 259 19.64 -0.50 -12.36
C ASP A 259 19.68 -0.61 -10.82
N GLU A 260 20.82 -1.04 -10.29
CA GLU A 260 21.02 -1.23 -8.85
C GLU A 260 20.83 0.06 -8.05
N GLN A 261 21.27 1.20 -8.59
CA GLN A 261 21.12 2.49 -7.92
C GLN A 261 19.64 2.86 -7.81
N THR A 262 18.86 2.57 -8.85
CA THR A 262 17.43 2.76 -8.91
C THR A 262 16.71 1.83 -7.95
N ALA A 263 17.13 0.58 -7.82
CA ALA A 263 16.57 -0.36 -6.84
C ALA A 263 16.71 0.17 -5.40
N VAL A 264 17.90 0.68 -5.05
CA VAL A 264 18.15 1.26 -3.73
C VAL A 264 17.40 2.58 -3.54
N ARG A 265 17.56 3.53 -4.46
CA ARG A 265 16.97 4.88 -4.34
C ARG A 265 15.45 4.84 -4.42
N GLY A 266 14.89 4.02 -5.30
CA GLY A 266 13.45 3.87 -5.46
C GLY A 266 12.80 3.31 -4.20
N THR A 267 13.39 2.25 -3.63
CA THR A 267 12.92 1.69 -2.35
C THR A 267 13.07 2.68 -1.19
N LEU A 268 14.21 3.37 -1.11
CA LEU A 268 14.48 4.36 -0.06
C LEU A 268 13.48 5.52 -0.13
N LEU A 269 13.35 6.15 -1.31
CA LEU A 269 12.42 7.24 -1.52
C LEU A 269 10.99 6.78 -1.27
N GLY A 270 10.62 5.58 -1.72
CA GLY A 270 9.27 5.02 -1.59
C GLY A 270 8.89 4.85 -0.13
N GLY A 271 9.78 4.24 0.66
CA GLY A 271 9.60 4.08 2.10
C GLY A 271 9.58 5.41 2.85
N SER A 272 10.48 6.34 2.54
CA SER A 272 10.49 7.68 3.17
C SER A 272 9.23 8.48 2.83
N PHE A 273 8.76 8.41 1.59
CA PHE A 273 7.56 9.12 1.17
C PHE A 273 6.30 8.50 1.78
N TYR A 274 6.20 7.16 1.83
CA TYR A 274 5.14 6.47 2.55
C TYR A 274 5.08 6.91 4.02
N PHE A 275 6.22 6.95 4.72
CA PHE A 275 6.29 7.41 6.10
C PHE A 275 5.65 8.78 6.30
N VAL A 276 6.06 9.77 5.48
CA VAL A 276 5.58 11.15 5.60
C VAL A 276 4.11 11.25 5.20
N PHE A 277 3.71 10.59 4.11
CA PHE A 277 2.41 10.78 3.52
C PHE A 277 1.30 10.01 4.25
N ALA A 278 1.62 8.93 4.97
CA ALA A 278 0.67 8.19 5.82
C ALA A 278 0.04 9.03 6.93
N PHE A 279 0.68 10.13 7.35
CA PHE A 279 0.10 11.05 8.34
C PHE A 279 -1.01 11.94 7.77
N VAL A 280 -1.10 12.10 6.44
CA VAL A 280 -2.15 12.92 5.79
C VAL A 280 -3.55 12.33 6.00
N PRO A 281 -3.83 11.04 5.70
CA PRO A 281 -5.15 10.47 5.97
C PRO A 281 -5.46 10.38 7.48
N MET A 282 -4.46 10.21 8.34
CA MET A 282 -4.63 10.30 9.80
C MET A 282 -5.10 11.69 10.25
N PHE A 283 -4.47 12.74 9.70
CA PHE A 283 -4.88 14.12 9.92
C PHE A 283 -6.31 14.36 9.43
N ILE A 284 -6.66 13.88 8.24
CA ILE A 284 -8.01 13.97 7.66
C ILE A 284 -9.04 13.34 8.59
N ALA A 285 -8.80 12.09 9.03
CA ALA A 285 -9.72 11.37 9.90
C ALA A 285 -9.91 12.08 11.25
N TYR A 286 -8.83 12.60 11.84
CA TYR A 286 -8.95 13.32 13.10
C TYR A 286 -9.58 14.71 12.94
N ALA A 287 -9.27 15.43 11.86
CA ALA A 287 -9.93 16.70 11.55
C ALA A 287 -11.45 16.53 11.42
N ALA A 288 -11.92 15.43 10.84
CA ALA A 288 -13.34 15.10 10.77
C ALA A 288 -13.99 14.87 12.14
N VAL A 289 -13.23 14.43 13.16
CA VAL A 289 -13.71 14.28 14.55
C VAL A 289 -13.76 15.62 15.29
N VAL A 290 -12.94 16.59 14.88
CA VAL A 290 -12.85 17.92 15.51
C VAL A 290 -13.94 18.88 15.04
N ILE A 291 -14.47 18.67 13.83
CA ILE A 291 -15.60 19.43 13.24
C ILE A 291 -16.90 19.06 13.95
#